data_AF-A0AA39TU63-F1
#
_entry.id   AF-A0AA39TU63-F1
#
_cell.length_a   1.000
_cell.length_b   1.000
_cell.length_c   1.000
_cell.angle_alpha   90.00
_cell.angle_beta   90.00
_cell.angle_gamma   90.00
#
_symmetry.space_group_name_H-M   'P 1'
#
loop_
_entity.id
_entity.type
_entity.pdbx_description
1 polymer ?
#
loop_
_entity_poly.entity_id
_entity_poly.type
_entity_poly.pdbx_seq_one_letter_code
_entity_poly.pdbx_strand_id
1 'polypeptide(L)'
;MNKVDTGRHFCLALISIQRRHSDNEPVVFVYKILMNSLYGRFGINPESVITKICGRKRYDTLVDKERFIIAEELNDGYNIISYVTDSDSELNQHRISAVQLSAAITACARIHMYNYIKRDDCYYIDTDSAV
;
A
#
# COMPACT_ATOMS: atom_id res chain seq x y z
N MET A 1 -21.91 -11.07 -16.01
CA MET A 1 -20.66 -10.27 -16.05
C MET A 1 -19.62 -11.01 -15.25
N ASN A 2 -18.58 -11.56 -15.88
CA ASN A 2 -17.59 -12.40 -15.19
C ASN A 2 -16.65 -11.54 -14.34
N LYS A 3 -16.41 -11.94 -13.07
CA LYS A 3 -15.59 -11.18 -12.09
C LYS A 3 -14.16 -10.89 -12.56
N VAL A 4 -13.61 -11.70 -13.46
CA VAL A 4 -12.27 -11.53 -14.05
C VAL A 4 -12.18 -10.27 -14.94
N ASP A 5 -13.30 -9.83 -15.52
CA ASP A 5 -13.28 -8.76 -16.51
C ASP A 5 -13.10 -7.36 -15.90
N THR A 6 -13.66 -7.07 -14.72
CA THR A 6 -13.70 -5.70 -14.21
C THR A 6 -12.31 -5.11 -13.94
N GLY A 7 -11.40 -5.88 -13.31
CA GLY A 7 -10.03 -5.42 -13.02
C GLY A 7 -9.20 -5.22 -14.30
N ARG A 8 -9.36 -6.13 -15.27
CA ARG A 8 -8.72 -6.03 -16.58
C ARG A 8 -9.17 -4.79 -17.35
N HIS A 9 -10.46 -4.48 -17.35
CA HIS A 9 -11.00 -3.29 -18.02
C HIS A 9 -10.46 -1.99 -17.42
N PHE A 10 -10.33 -1.92 -16.09
CA PHE A 10 -9.76 -0.75 -15.42
C PHE A 10 -8.29 -0.53 -15.80
N CYS A 11 -7.44 -1.57 -15.73
CA CYS A 11 -6.04 -1.45 -16.12
C CYS A 11 -5.88 -1.09 -17.61
N LEU A 12 -6.65 -1.73 -18.49
CA LEU A 12 -6.62 -1.42 -19.92
C LEU A 12 -7.08 0.02 -20.21
N ALA A 13 -8.07 0.52 -19.48
CA ALA A 13 -8.50 1.91 -19.59
C ALA A 13 -7.34 2.85 -19.22
N LEU A 14 -6.67 2.66 -18.07
CA LEU A 14 -5.55 3.49 -17.66
C LEU A 14 -4.39 3.45 -18.66
N ILE A 15 -4.01 2.26 -19.13
CA ILE A 15 -2.97 2.09 -20.16
C ILE A 15 -3.36 2.82 -21.46
N SER A 16 -4.62 2.73 -21.88
CA SER A 16 -5.09 3.42 -23.09
C SER A 16 -5.00 4.94 -22.97
N ILE A 17 -5.18 5.49 -21.77
CA ILE A 17 -5.10 6.93 -21.54
C ILE A 17 -3.63 7.36 -21.47
N GLN A 18 -2.79 6.60 -20.77
CA GLN A 18 -1.34 6.82 -20.74
C GLN A 18 -0.74 6.83 -22.16
N ARG A 19 -1.16 5.91 -23.03
CA ARG A 19 -0.70 5.86 -24.43
C ARG A 19 -1.19 7.04 -25.28
N ARG A 20 -2.35 7.62 -24.96
CA ARG A 20 -2.91 8.79 -25.66
C ARG A 20 -2.24 10.10 -25.27
N HIS A 21 -1.58 10.13 -24.11
CA HIS A 21 -0.90 11.31 -23.56
C HIS A 21 0.58 11.01 -23.33
N SER A 22 1.21 10.21 -24.19
CA SER A 22 2.61 9.79 -24.03
C SER A 22 3.61 10.95 -24.11
N ASP A 23 3.20 12.04 -24.74
CA ASP A 23 3.89 13.32 -24.85
C ASP A 23 3.74 14.21 -23.59
N ASN A 24 2.79 13.91 -22.72
CA ASN A 24 2.54 14.63 -21.47
C ASN A 24 3.08 13.84 -20.27
N GLU A 25 4.34 14.10 -19.95
CA GLU A 25 5.08 13.41 -18.89
C GLU A 25 4.40 13.46 -17.50
N PRO A 26 3.87 14.61 -17.02
CA PRO A 26 3.09 14.64 -15.77
C PRO A 26 1.89 13.69 -15.75
N VAL A 27 1.15 13.62 -16.87
CA VAL A 27 -0.03 12.76 -16.98
C VAL A 27 0.38 11.28 -16.98
N VAL A 28 1.44 10.94 -17.71
CA VAL A 28 2.03 9.59 -17.68
C VAL A 28 2.45 9.20 -16.27
N PHE A 29 3.07 10.12 -15.53
CA PHE A 29 3.49 9.91 -14.16
C PHE A 29 2.31 9.63 -13.23
N VAL A 30 1.25 10.44 -13.30
CA VAL A 30 0.02 10.22 -12.51
C VAL A 30 -0.58 8.84 -12.79
N TYR A 31 -0.66 8.43 -14.06
CA TYR A 31 -1.18 7.10 -14.39
C TYR A 31 -0.31 5.95 -13.89
N LYS A 32 1.01 6.10 -13.96
CA LYS A 32 1.95 5.13 -13.38
C LYS A 32 1.72 5.00 -11.86
N ILE A 33 1.58 6.12 -11.15
CA ILE A 33 1.30 6.12 -9.71
C ILE A 33 -0.06 5.50 -9.40
N LEU A 34 -1.11 5.79 -10.19
CA LEU A 34 -2.44 5.20 -9.99
C LEU A 34 -2.43 3.69 -10.17
N MET A 35 -1.75 3.17 -11.20
CA MET A 35 -1.62 1.73 -11.41
C MET A 35 -0.84 1.04 -10.28
N ASN A 36 0.26 1.64 -9.84
CA ASN A 36 1.06 1.11 -8.73
C ASN A 36 0.29 1.15 -7.41
N SER A 37 -0.43 2.24 -7.15
CA SER A 37 -1.27 2.40 -5.97
C SER A 37 -2.43 1.41 -5.93
N LEU A 38 -2.95 0.98 -7.08
CA LEU A 38 -4.06 0.03 -7.15
C LEU A 38 -3.67 -1.34 -6.56
N TYR A 39 -2.56 -1.94 -7.01
CA TYR A 39 -2.15 -3.23 -6.46
C TYR A 39 -1.62 -3.10 -5.03
N GLY A 40 -1.02 -1.95 -4.70
CA GLY A 40 -0.63 -1.60 -3.34
C GLY A 40 -1.83 -1.57 -2.39
N ARG A 41 -2.96 -1.00 -2.83
CA ARG A 41 -4.21 -0.95 -2.05
C ARG A 41 -4.73 -2.33 -1.67
N PHE A 42 -4.58 -3.34 -2.54
CA PHE A 42 -4.96 -4.71 -2.23
C PHE A 42 -4.08 -5.36 -1.14
N GLY A 43 -2.87 -4.86 -0.92
CA GLY A 43 -1.91 -5.40 0.05
C GLY A 43 -1.84 -4.61 1.36
N ILE A 44 -2.71 -3.61 1.55
CA ILE A 44 -2.74 -2.79 2.77
C ILE A 44 -3.08 -3.66 3.98
N ASN A 45 -2.37 -3.47 5.10
CA ASN A 45 -2.70 -4.14 6.35
C ASN A 45 -4.12 -3.72 6.78
N PRO A 46 -5.06 -4.66 6.98
CA PRO A 46 -6.41 -4.31 7.44
C PRO A 46 -6.41 -3.69 8.84
N GLU A 47 -5.39 -3.93 9.66
CA GLU A 47 -5.24 -3.29 10.97
C GLU A 47 -4.62 -1.90 10.82
N SER A 48 -5.38 -0.87 11.22
CA SER A 48 -4.91 0.51 11.19
C SER A 48 -4.26 0.86 12.52
N VAL A 49 -2.99 1.27 12.46
CA VAL A 49 -2.26 1.84 13.59
C VAL A 49 -2.42 3.35 13.56
N ILE A 50 -2.84 3.91 14.69
CA ILE A 50 -2.89 5.36 14.89
C ILE A 50 -1.75 5.77 15.81
N THR A 51 -0.91 6.67 15.33
CA THR A 51 0.10 7.37 16.14
C THR A 51 -0.35 8.80 16.39
N LYS A 52 -0.41 9.21 17.66
CA LYS A 52 -0.85 10.55 18.08
C LYS A 52 0.08 11.11 19.15
N ILE A 53 0.28 12.42 19.11
CA ILE A 53 0.87 13.18 20.21
C ILE A 53 -0.25 13.55 21.17
N CYS A 54 -0.09 13.25 22.46
CA CYS A 54 -1.11 13.54 23.46
C CYS A 54 -0.49 14.00 24.78
N GLY A 55 -1.22 14.85 25.51
CA GLY A 55 -0.82 15.24 26.86
C GLY A 55 -1.13 14.15 27.88
N ARG A 56 -0.57 14.29 29.09
CA ARG A 56 -0.63 13.29 30.18
C ARG A 56 -2.03 12.73 30.47
N LYS A 57 -3.06 13.58 30.53
CA LYS A 57 -4.45 13.14 30.77
C LYS A 57 -4.99 12.18 29.70
N ARG A 58 -4.64 12.41 28.42
CA ARG A 58 -5.06 11.53 27.32
C ARG A 58 -4.18 10.29 27.22
N TYR A 59 -2.92 10.38 27.64
CA TYR A 59 -2.01 9.24 27.74
C TYR A 59 -2.58 8.17 28.67
N ASP A 60 -2.98 8.55 29.90
CA ASP A 60 -3.52 7.60 30.88
C ASP A 60 -4.74 6.84 30.32
N THR A 61 -5.61 7.53 29.56
CA THR A 61 -6.80 6.91 28.94
C THR A 61 -6.47 6.00 27.75
N LEU A 62 -5.33 6.20 27.08
CA LEU A 62 -4.96 5.50 25.85
C LEU A 62 -4.03 4.32 26.10
N VAL A 63 -3.22 4.35 27.16
CA VAL A 63 -2.37 3.22 27.59
C VAL A 63 -3.21 2.06 28.10
N ASP A 64 -4.33 2.35 28.76
CA ASP A 64 -5.25 1.32 29.28
C ASP A 64 -6.09 0.64 28.19
N LYS A 65 -5.90 0.96 26.91
CA LYS A 65 -6.61 0.29 25.81
C LYS A 65 -5.97 -1.06 25.47
N GLU A 66 -6.80 -2.06 25.23
CA GLU A 66 -6.41 -3.46 24.91
C GLU A 66 -5.48 -3.64 23.70
N ARG A 67 -5.35 -2.63 22.83
CA ARG A 67 -4.50 -2.70 21.62
C ARG A 67 -3.44 -1.60 21.56
N PHE A 68 -2.91 -1.22 22.71
CA PHE A 68 -1.73 -0.38 22.83
C PHE A 68 -0.50 -1.06 22.19
N ILE A 69 0.34 -0.27 21.50
CA ILE A 69 1.58 -0.77 20.88
C ILE A 69 2.79 -0.19 21.61
N ILE A 70 2.90 1.14 21.62
CA ILE A 70 4.06 1.83 22.20
C ILE A 70 3.66 3.24 22.63
N ALA A 71 4.32 3.74 23.67
CA ALA A 71 4.33 5.15 23.98
C ALA A 71 5.72 5.60 24.40
N GLU A 72 6.09 6.78 23.93
CA GLU A 72 7.38 7.42 24.18
C GLU A 72 7.13 8.85 24.67
N GLU A 73 7.85 9.25 25.70
CA GLU A 73 7.82 10.62 26.19
C GLU A 73 8.56 11.53 25.21
N LEU A 74 7.88 12.59 24.77
CA LEU A 74 8.48 13.60 23.91
C LEU A 74 9.08 14.74 24.76
N ASN A 75 8.37 15.14 25.82
CA ASN A 75 8.80 16.10 26.84
C ASN A 75 7.86 16.02 28.07
N ASP A 76 8.15 16.82 29.11
CA ASP A 76 7.41 16.89 30.38
C ASP A 76 5.87 17.07 30.28
N GLY A 77 5.34 17.41 29.09
CA GLY A 77 3.91 17.61 28.85
C GLY A 77 3.27 16.67 27.84
N TYR A 78 4.05 16.02 26.97
CA TYR A 78 3.55 15.31 25.80
C TYR A 78 4.21 13.95 25.60
N ASN A 79 3.37 12.98 25.21
CA ASN A 79 3.77 11.63 24.84
C ASN A 79 3.32 11.33 23.41
N ILE A 80 4.15 10.63 22.67
CA ILE A 80 3.77 9.98 21.42
C ILE A 80 3.21 8.62 21.80
N ILE A 81 2.00 8.29 21.36
CA ILE A 81 1.36 7.01 21.61
C ILE A 81 0.87 6.39 20.31
N SER A 82 1.11 5.09 20.15
CA SER A 82 0.62 4.28 19.05
C SER A 82 -0.26 3.16 19.56
N TYR A 83 -1.44 2.99 18.95
CA TYR A 83 -2.37 1.92 19.27
C TYR A 83 -3.10 1.47 18.00
N VAL A 84 -3.54 0.21 17.96
CA VAL A 84 -4.41 -0.30 16.91
C VAL A 84 -5.82 0.19 17.17
N THR A 85 -6.49 0.70 16.13
CA THR A 85 -7.90 1.09 16.25
C THR A 85 -8.79 0.07 15.56
N ASP A 86 -9.78 -0.44 16.29
CA ASP A 86 -10.85 -1.27 15.71
C ASP A 86 -12.02 -0.44 15.18
N SER A 87 -12.08 0.84 15.55
CA SER A 87 -13.27 1.67 15.39
C SER A 87 -13.71 1.79 13.94
N ASP A 88 -14.94 1.34 13.66
CA ASP A 88 -15.79 1.58 12.49
C ASP A 88 -16.09 3.07 12.21
N SER A 89 -15.10 3.93 12.42
CA SER A 89 -15.07 5.28 11.85
C SER A 89 -15.04 5.17 10.32
N GLU A 90 -15.61 6.15 9.62
CA GLU A 90 -15.66 6.24 8.15
C GLU A 90 -14.27 6.08 7.46
N LEU A 91 -13.18 6.15 8.23
CA LEU A 91 -11.80 5.89 7.84
C LEU A 91 -11.41 4.38 7.78
N ASN A 92 -12.32 3.45 8.13
CA ASN A 92 -12.11 1.98 8.03
C ASN A 92 -12.13 1.45 6.58
N GLN A 93 -11.73 2.25 5.61
CA GLN A 93 -11.55 1.88 4.20
C GLN A 93 -10.48 0.78 3.98
N HIS A 94 -9.67 0.49 5.01
CA HIS A 94 -8.59 -0.50 5.01
C HIS A 94 -9.11 -1.94 5.16
N ARG A 95 -10.39 -2.13 5.54
CA ARG A 95 -11.04 -3.45 5.60
C ARG A 95 -11.27 -4.09 4.23
N ILE A 96 -11.16 -3.32 3.14
CA ILE A 96 -11.30 -3.82 1.76
C ILE A 96 -9.94 -4.22 1.19
N SER A 97 -9.04 -4.73 2.05
CA SER A 97 -7.80 -5.34 1.59
C SER A 97 -8.09 -6.71 0.98
N ALA A 98 -7.51 -6.98 -0.17
CA ALA A 98 -7.63 -8.24 -0.89
C ALA A 98 -6.22 -8.81 -1.07
N VAL A 99 -5.58 -9.15 0.06
CA VAL A 99 -4.16 -9.51 0.12
C VAL A 99 -3.80 -10.61 -0.86
N GLN A 100 -4.73 -11.52 -1.15
CA GLN A 100 -4.55 -12.60 -2.13
C GLN A 100 -4.34 -12.05 -3.55
N LEU A 101 -5.01 -10.96 -3.93
CA LEU A 101 -4.82 -10.31 -5.24
C LEU A 101 -3.45 -9.63 -5.31
N SER A 102 -3.04 -8.93 -4.25
CA SER A 102 -1.71 -8.31 -4.19
C SER A 102 -0.61 -9.37 -4.31
N ALA A 103 -0.72 -10.46 -3.54
CA ALA A 103 0.21 -11.58 -3.59
C ALA A 103 0.26 -12.24 -4.98
N ALA A 104 -0.89 -12.45 -5.63
CA ALA A 104 -0.94 -13.01 -6.98
C ALA A 104 -0.28 -12.09 -8.01
N ILE A 105 -0.52 -10.77 -7.96
CA ILE A 105 0.10 -9.79 -8.85
C ILE A 105 1.63 -9.81 -8.69
N THR A 106 2.13 -9.76 -7.44
CA THR A 106 3.57 -9.80 -7.16
C THR A 106 4.20 -11.14 -7.59
N ALA A 107 3.52 -12.27 -7.35
CA ALA A 107 4.00 -13.58 -7.77
C ALA A 107 4.11 -13.67 -9.31
N CYS A 108 3.09 -13.24 -10.04
CA CYS A 108 3.10 -13.20 -11.50
C CYS A 108 4.22 -12.27 -12.03
N ALA A 109 4.44 -11.11 -11.40
CA ALA A 109 5.52 -10.21 -11.79
C ALA A 109 6.91 -10.86 -11.60
N ARG A 110 7.14 -11.56 -10.48
CA ARG A 110 8.39 -12.30 -10.24
C ARG A 110 8.59 -13.45 -11.23
N ILE A 111 7.54 -14.20 -11.54
CA ILE A 111 7.59 -15.26 -12.56
C ILE A 111 7.93 -14.67 -13.93
N HIS A 112 7.35 -13.53 -14.29
CA HIS A 112 7.68 -12.83 -15.53
C HIS A 112 9.16 -12.40 -15.56
N MET A 113 9.68 -11.87 -14.45
CA MET A 113 11.08 -11.46 -14.34
C MET A 113 12.08 -12.61 -14.40
N TYR A 114 11.67 -13.85 -14.10
CA TYR A 114 12.55 -15.02 -14.08
C TYR A 114 13.36 -15.21 -15.38
N ASN A 115 12.79 -14.87 -16.54
CA ASN A 115 13.50 -14.96 -17.82
C ASN A 115 14.70 -14.00 -17.94
N TYR A 116 14.66 -12.88 -17.23
CA TYR A 116 15.76 -11.91 -17.16
C TYR A 116 16.77 -12.30 -16.08
N ILE A 117 16.27 -12.86 -14.97
CA ILE A 117 17.08 -13.34 -13.83
C ILE A 117 17.97 -14.52 -14.21
N LYS A 118 17.47 -15.45 -15.01
CA LYS A 118 18.20 -16.69 -15.36
C LYS A 118 19.38 -16.47 -16.31
N ARG A 119 19.60 -15.24 -16.77
CA ARG A 119 20.71 -14.93 -17.68
C ARG A 119 22.01 -14.99 -16.89
N ASP A 120 23.05 -15.55 -17.49
CA ASP A 120 24.37 -15.66 -16.86
C ASP A 120 25.03 -14.29 -16.59
N ASP A 121 24.58 -13.24 -17.29
CA ASP A 121 25.06 -11.87 -17.16
C ASP A 121 24.21 -11.00 -16.22
N CYS A 122 23.35 -11.59 -15.38
CA CYS A 122 22.53 -10.86 -14.41
C CYS A 122 23.26 -10.74 -13.06
N TYR A 123 23.57 -9.51 -12.65
CA TYR A 123 24.25 -9.17 -11.40
C TYR A 123 23.30 -8.61 -10.34
N TYR A 124 22.25 -7.91 -10.77
CA TYR A 124 21.32 -7.24 -9.85
C TYR A 124 19.90 -7.21 -10.39
N ILE A 125 18.92 -7.31 -9.49
CA ILE A 125 17.50 -7.28 -9.81
C ILE A 125 16.79 -6.37 -8.80
N ASP A 126 16.02 -5.41 -9.31
CA ASP A 126 15.08 -4.62 -8.51
C ASP A 126 13.73 -4.53 -9.23
N THR A 127 12.73 -5.18 -8.64
CA THR A 127 11.32 -5.15 -9.05
C THR A 127 11.06 -5.57 -10.50
N ASP A 128 11.23 -4.67 -11.47
CA ASP A 128 11.05 -4.87 -12.92
C ASP A 128 12.32 -4.57 -13.73
N SER A 129 13.46 -4.37 -13.06
CA SER A 129 14.78 -4.15 -13.66
C SER A 129 15.73 -5.32 -13.38
N ALA A 130 16.62 -5.59 -14.33
CA ALA A 130 17.71 -6.55 -14.21
C ALA A 130 18.95 -5.95 -14.91
N VAL A 131 20.09 -5.98 -14.23
CA VAL A 131 21.39 -5.45 -14.68
C VAL A 131 22.40 -6.57 -14.66
#